data_AF-A0A660PFZ7-F1
#
_entry.id   AF-A0A660PFZ7-F1
#
_cell.length_a   1.000
_cell.length_b   1.000
_cell.length_c   1.000
_cell.angle_alpha   90.00
_cell.angle_beta   90.00
_cell.angle_gamma   90.00
#
_symmetry.space_group_name_H-M   'P 1'
#
loop_
_entity.id
_entity.type
_entity.pdbx_description
1 polymer ?
#
loop_
_entity_poly.entity_id
_entity_poly.type
_entity_poly.pdbx_seq_one_letter_code
_entity_poly.pdbx_strand_id
1 'polypeptide(L)'
;EAGYLGLTTNEIEISPGIRINIPRAGITNVSSGNTYIDHGLMVVDVAVGSPAEKVGLKNGDLLFQFNKRAINSAIELKKTIMKSKPGTDIELGFVRKNIAYFVTTKISNYTVNTSAKKYNNFQNREFNQNVHDSLILEINSLKKSLYRIEQKLNQLH
;
A
#
# COMPACT_ATOMS: atom_id res chain seq x y z
N GLU A 1 -0.04 11.61 -14.77
CA GLU A 1 -0.43 11.38 -13.37
C GLU A 1 0.17 10.07 -12.90
N ALA A 2 0.67 10.01 -11.67
CA ALA A 2 1.24 8.78 -11.12
C ALA A 2 0.13 7.89 -10.54
N GLY A 3 0.25 6.57 -10.76
CA GLY A 3 -0.67 5.59 -10.21
C GLY A 3 -0.51 5.43 -8.69
N TYR A 4 -1.61 5.06 -8.04
CA TYR A 4 -1.71 4.85 -6.60
C TYR A 4 -2.53 3.60 -6.29
N LEU A 5 -2.07 2.84 -5.28
CA LEU A 5 -2.71 1.64 -4.77
C LEU A 5 -3.04 1.72 -3.27
N GLY A 6 -2.34 2.59 -2.53
CA GLY A 6 -2.54 2.78 -1.08
C GLY A 6 -2.06 1.64 -0.22
N LEU A 7 -0.91 1.05 -0.56
CA LEU A 7 -0.24 0.03 0.23
C LEU A 7 1.06 0.58 0.82
N THR A 8 1.28 0.29 2.09
CA THR A 8 2.59 0.35 2.73
C THR A 8 3.06 -1.08 2.93
N THR A 9 4.25 -1.40 2.43
CA THR A 9 4.77 -2.77 2.48
C THR A 9 6.23 -2.82 2.91
N ASN A 10 6.61 -3.92 3.55
CA ASN A 10 7.99 -4.27 3.85
C ASN A 10 8.38 -5.52 3.07
N GLU A 11 9.58 -5.55 2.53
CA GLU A 11 10.13 -6.74 1.86
C GLU A 11 10.45 -7.81 2.91
N ILE A 12 10.12 -9.05 2.61
CA ILE A 12 10.40 -10.19 3.47
C ILE A 12 10.86 -11.38 2.64
N GLU A 13 11.97 -11.98 3.06
CA GLU A 13 12.45 -13.28 2.62
C GLU A 13 11.98 -14.33 3.64
N ILE A 14 11.56 -15.49 3.15
CA ILE A 14 10.90 -16.53 3.93
C ILE A 14 11.67 -17.84 3.75
N SER A 15 12.29 -18.29 4.84
CA SER A 15 13.08 -19.51 4.87
C SER A 15 12.67 -20.41 6.05
N PRO A 16 12.21 -21.65 5.81
CA PRO A 16 11.87 -22.22 4.50
C PRO A 16 10.63 -21.56 3.89
N GLY A 17 10.56 -21.50 2.56
CA GLY A 17 9.43 -20.87 1.86
C GLY A 17 8.07 -21.49 2.21
N ILE A 18 7.01 -20.69 2.11
CA ILE A 18 5.62 -21.09 2.38
C ILE A 18 5.13 -21.95 1.21
N ARG A 19 4.67 -23.16 1.52
CA ARG A 19 3.97 -24.01 0.56
C ARG A 19 2.50 -23.62 0.52
N ILE A 20 2.06 -23.11 -0.62
CA ILE A 20 0.64 -22.81 -0.86
C ILE A 20 0.10 -23.67 -1.98
N ASN A 21 -1.15 -24.11 -1.79
CA ASN A 21 -1.92 -24.71 -2.86
C ASN A 21 -2.67 -23.61 -3.61
N ILE A 22 -2.30 -23.36 -4.86
CA ILE A 22 -3.02 -22.41 -5.71
C ILE A 22 -4.01 -23.19 -6.57
N PRO A 23 -5.34 -23.11 -6.30
CA PRO A 23 -6.32 -23.72 -7.17
C PRO A 23 -6.31 -22.98 -8.51
N ARG A 24 -5.77 -23.63 -9.54
CA ARG A 24 -5.72 -23.06 -10.89
C ARG A 24 -7.12 -23.18 -11.50
N ALA A 25 -7.88 -22.10 -11.46
CA ALA A 25 -9.23 -22.04 -12.03
C ALA A 25 -9.20 -22.49 -13.50
N GLY A 26 -9.95 -23.54 -13.83
CA GLY A 26 -10.11 -24.05 -15.20
C GLY A 26 -9.32 -25.30 -15.56
N ILE A 27 -8.61 -25.96 -14.62
CA ILE A 27 -7.93 -27.22 -14.92
C ILE A 27 -8.42 -28.31 -13.95
N THR A 28 -9.34 -29.14 -14.42
CA THR A 28 -10.00 -30.19 -13.62
C THR A 28 -9.13 -31.43 -13.37
N ASN A 29 -7.90 -31.50 -13.88
CA ASN A 29 -7.04 -32.69 -13.77
C ASN A 29 -5.53 -32.41 -13.68
N VAL A 30 -5.10 -31.24 -13.21
CA VAL A 30 -3.67 -30.96 -13.05
C VAL A 30 -3.36 -30.78 -11.58
N SER A 31 -2.49 -31.66 -11.09
CA SER A 31 -1.86 -31.69 -9.79
C SER A 31 -1.74 -30.29 -9.21
N SER A 32 -2.49 -30.05 -8.13
CA SER A 32 -2.29 -28.98 -7.15
C SER A 32 -0.83 -28.51 -7.16
N GLY A 33 -0.56 -27.42 -7.88
CA GLY A 33 0.78 -26.88 -7.98
C GLY A 33 1.14 -26.35 -6.61
N ASN A 34 1.97 -27.09 -5.87
CA ASN A 34 2.57 -26.58 -4.65
C ASN A 34 3.48 -25.41 -5.06
N THR A 35 2.99 -24.18 -4.91
CA THR A 35 3.81 -22.99 -5.11
C THR A 35 4.56 -22.72 -3.82
N TYR A 36 5.87 -22.56 -3.95
CA TYR A 36 6.73 -22.15 -2.86
C TYR A 36 6.90 -20.63 -2.94
N ILE A 37 6.47 -19.93 -1.90
CA ILE A 37 6.72 -18.50 -1.73
C ILE A 37 7.86 -18.36 -0.74
N ASP A 38 9.04 -18.02 -1.24
CA ASP A 38 10.22 -17.69 -0.44
C ASP A 38 10.47 -16.17 -0.37
N HIS A 39 9.75 -15.38 -1.16
CA HIS A 39 9.87 -13.92 -1.18
C HIS A 39 8.50 -13.26 -1.35
N GLY A 40 8.35 -12.07 -0.76
CA GLY A 40 7.18 -11.25 -0.98
C GLY A 40 7.22 -9.96 -0.19
N LEU A 41 6.11 -9.23 -0.21
CA LEU A 41 5.94 -7.98 0.50
C LEU A 41 4.87 -8.13 1.57
N MET A 42 5.27 -7.98 2.83
CA MET A 42 4.35 -7.90 3.95
C MET A 42 3.59 -6.58 3.91
N VAL A 43 2.27 -6.63 3.92
CA VAL A 43 1.41 -5.45 4.02
C VAL A 43 1.42 -4.93 5.45
N VAL A 44 1.98 -3.75 5.63
CA VAL A 44 2.09 -3.06 6.93
C VAL A 44 0.91 -2.13 7.16
N ASP A 45 0.42 -1.49 6.11
CA ASP A 45 -0.74 -0.60 6.23
C ASP A 45 -1.49 -0.51 4.89
N VAL A 46 -2.80 -0.24 4.99
CA VAL A 46 -3.69 -0.08 3.85
C VAL A 46 -4.43 1.24 4.03
N ALA A 47 -4.19 2.18 3.13
CA ALA A 47 -4.80 3.50 3.22
C ALA A 47 -6.32 3.45 3.03
N VAL A 48 -7.05 4.18 3.87
CA VAL A 48 -8.53 4.24 3.81
C VAL A 48 -9.00 4.84 2.48
N GLY A 49 -10.00 4.22 1.87
CA GLY A 49 -10.57 4.59 0.57
C GLY A 49 -9.68 4.24 -0.63
N SER A 50 -8.53 3.61 -0.40
CA SER A 50 -7.60 3.22 -1.46
C SER A 50 -8.11 2.06 -2.31
N PRO A 51 -7.55 1.86 -3.52
CA PRO A 51 -7.87 0.68 -4.32
C PRO A 51 -7.51 -0.65 -3.63
N ALA A 52 -6.51 -0.66 -2.75
CA ALA A 52 -6.16 -1.83 -1.94
C ALA A 52 -7.22 -2.15 -0.87
N GLU A 53 -7.74 -1.14 -0.16
CA GLU A 53 -8.81 -1.32 0.81
C GLU A 53 -10.08 -1.88 0.14
N LYS A 54 -10.42 -1.36 -1.05
CA LYS A 54 -11.62 -1.77 -1.81
C LYS A 54 -11.63 -3.24 -2.20
N VAL A 55 -10.46 -3.86 -2.33
CA VAL A 55 -10.33 -5.31 -2.61
C VAL A 55 -10.04 -6.14 -1.36
N GLY A 56 -10.12 -5.53 -0.17
CA GLY A 56 -10.05 -6.23 1.10
C GLY A 56 -8.65 -6.67 1.52
N LEU A 57 -7.60 -6.03 0.99
CA LEU A 57 -6.24 -6.16 1.54
C LEU A 57 -6.20 -5.62 2.97
N LYS A 58 -5.39 -6.26 3.81
CA LYS A 58 -5.26 -5.94 5.24
C LYS A 58 -3.80 -5.99 5.67
N ASN A 59 -3.52 -5.32 6.79
CA ASN A 59 -2.28 -5.53 7.52
C ASN A 59 -2.08 -7.04 7.80
N GLY A 60 -0.85 -7.51 7.58
CA GLY A 60 -0.46 -8.91 7.77
C GLY A 60 -0.65 -9.79 6.53
N ASP A 61 -1.17 -9.26 5.42
CA ASP A 61 -1.16 -9.99 4.15
C ASP A 61 0.25 -10.06 3.57
N LEU A 62 0.63 -11.21 3.04
CA LEU A 62 1.86 -11.36 2.27
C LEU A 62 1.54 -11.27 0.78
N LEU A 63 1.84 -10.14 0.16
CA LEU A 63 1.72 -9.95 -1.27
C LEU A 63 2.88 -10.64 -2.00
N PHE A 64 2.59 -11.60 -2.86
CA PHE A 64 3.62 -12.39 -3.57
C PHE A 64 3.53 -12.23 -5.09
N GLN A 65 2.44 -11.65 -5.62
CA GLN A 65 2.23 -11.53 -7.06
C GLN A 65 1.56 -10.21 -7.45
N PHE A 66 2.04 -9.64 -8.55
CA PHE A 66 1.51 -8.45 -9.19
C PHE A 66 1.43 -8.66 -10.70
N ASN A 67 0.26 -8.48 -11.30
CA ASN A 67 -0.01 -8.69 -12.73
C ASN A 67 0.53 -10.02 -13.25
N LYS A 68 0.19 -11.10 -12.55
CA LYS A 68 0.62 -12.47 -12.83
C LYS A 68 2.13 -12.74 -12.66
N ARG A 69 2.93 -11.77 -12.23
CA ARG A 69 4.38 -11.90 -12.00
C ARG A 69 4.70 -11.93 -10.52
N ALA A 70 5.67 -12.76 -10.12
CA ALA A 70 6.17 -12.79 -8.75
C ALA A 70 6.75 -11.44 -8.33
N ILE A 71 6.57 -11.06 -7.07
CA ILE A 71 7.11 -9.82 -6.51
C ILE A 71 8.36 -10.14 -5.70
N ASN A 72 9.50 -9.66 -6.20
CA ASN A 72 10.79 -9.87 -5.55
C ASN A 72 11.36 -8.56 -4.96
N SER A 73 10.72 -7.42 -5.19
CA SER A 73 11.20 -6.13 -4.68
C SER A 73 10.10 -5.12 -4.44
N ALA A 74 10.10 -4.49 -3.27
CA ALA A 74 9.17 -3.40 -2.95
C ALA A 74 9.38 -2.18 -3.85
N ILE A 75 10.64 -1.91 -4.20
CA ILE A 75 11.04 -0.76 -5.02
C ILE A 75 10.51 -0.92 -6.44
N GLU A 76 10.62 -2.12 -7.02
CA GLU A 76 10.12 -2.40 -8.36
C GLU A 76 8.60 -2.31 -8.42
N LEU A 77 7.91 -2.89 -7.43
CA LEU A 77 6.45 -2.78 -7.33
C LEU A 77 6.01 -1.32 -7.29
N LYS A 78 6.61 -0.51 -6.40
CA LYS A 78 6.30 0.91 -6.26
C LYS A 78 6.53 1.67 -7.58
N LYS A 79 7.68 1.44 -8.23
CA LYS A 79 7.98 2.05 -9.54
C LYS A 79 6.93 1.67 -10.59
N THR A 80 6.49 0.41 -10.60
CA THR A 80 5.51 -0.09 -11.56
C THR A 80 4.14 0.54 -11.33
N ILE A 81 3.69 0.64 -10.08
CA ILE A 81 2.44 1.31 -9.72
C ILE A 81 2.50 2.78 -10.12
N MET A 82 3.59 3.49 -9.80
CA MET A 82 3.74 4.91 -10.13
C MET A 82 3.74 5.19 -11.64
N LYS A 83 4.30 4.27 -12.45
CA LYS A 83 4.33 4.37 -13.91
C LYS A 83 3.00 3.98 -14.56
N SER A 84 2.14 3.26 -13.84
CA SER A 84 0.87 2.80 -14.39
C SER A 84 -0.13 3.94 -14.46
N LYS A 85 -0.98 3.93 -15.50
CA LYS A 85 -2.01 4.94 -15.68
C LYS A 85 -3.16 4.71 -14.69
N PRO A 86 -3.72 5.77 -14.08
CA PRO A 86 -4.99 5.65 -13.38
C PRO A 86 -6.07 5.02 -14.27
N GLY A 87 -6.91 4.16 -13.70
CA GLY A 87 -7.94 3.37 -14.37
C GLY A 87 -7.47 2.00 -14.88
N THR A 88 -6.16 1.73 -14.92
CA THR A 88 -5.62 0.42 -15.33
C THR A 88 -6.00 -0.67 -14.32
N ASP A 89 -6.54 -1.77 -14.84
CA ASP A 89 -6.78 -2.99 -14.06
C ASP A 89 -5.45 -3.69 -13.73
N ILE A 90 -5.32 -4.09 -12.47
CA ILE A 90 -4.18 -4.84 -11.98
C ILE A 90 -4.65 -6.04 -11.17
N GLU A 91 -3.89 -7.13 -11.25
CA GLU A 91 -4.13 -8.37 -10.52
C GLU A 91 -3.12 -8.49 -9.37
N LEU A 92 -3.60 -8.79 -8.17
CA LEU A 92 -2.79 -8.95 -6.97
C LEU A 92 -3.01 -10.36 -6.41
N GLY A 93 -1.91 -11.05 -6.13
CA GLY A 93 -1.89 -12.32 -5.42
C GLY A 93 -1.28 -12.13 -4.03
N PHE A 94 -2.02 -12.50 -2.99
CA PHE A 94 -1.56 -12.43 -1.61
C PHE A 94 -1.92 -13.68 -0.80
N VAL A 95 -1.16 -13.96 0.25
CA VAL A 95 -1.43 -15.02 1.22
C VAL A 95 -1.92 -14.40 2.51
N ARG A 96 -3.00 -14.96 3.05
CA ARG A 96 -3.51 -14.66 4.39
C ARG A 96 -3.83 -15.98 5.08
N LYS A 97 -3.22 -16.23 6.24
CA LYS A 97 -3.41 -17.47 7.02
C LYS A 97 -3.24 -18.73 6.15
N ASN A 98 -2.18 -18.79 5.35
CA ASN A 98 -1.84 -19.89 4.43
C ASN A 98 -2.83 -20.13 3.28
N ILE A 99 -3.79 -19.23 3.06
CA ILE A 99 -4.71 -19.28 1.91
C ILE A 99 -4.28 -18.21 0.91
N ALA A 100 -4.14 -18.61 -0.35
CA ALA A 100 -3.85 -17.69 -1.45
C ALA A 100 -5.14 -17.04 -1.97
N TYR A 101 -5.10 -15.73 -2.16
CA TYR A 101 -6.17 -14.90 -2.68
C TYR A 101 -5.68 -14.16 -3.91
N PHE A 102 -6.57 -14.04 -4.90
CA PHE A 102 -6.31 -13.31 -6.14
C PHE A 102 -7.43 -12.29 -6.32
N VAL A 103 -7.05 -11.02 -6.41
CA VAL A 103 -8.00 -9.92 -6.53
C VAL A 103 -7.59 -9.00 -7.65
N THR A 104 -8.58 -8.45 -8.35
CA THR A 104 -8.36 -7.44 -9.38
C THR A 104 -8.83 -6.09 -8.87
N THR A 105 -8.00 -5.06 -9.00
CA THR A 105 -8.35 -3.69 -8.64
C THR A 105 -7.92 -2.71 -9.72
N LYS A 106 -8.45 -1.49 -9.68
CA LYS A 106 -8.05 -0.40 -10.59
C LYS A 106 -7.08 0.53 -9.89
N ILE A 107 -5.96 0.82 -10.54
CA ILE A 107 -5.04 1.86 -10.08
C ILE A 107 -5.78 3.20 -10.08
N SER A 108 -5.71 3.95 -8.98
CA SER A 108 -6.26 5.30 -8.92
C SER A 108 -5.17 6.34 -9.14
N ASN A 109 -5.57 7.60 -9.30
CA ASN A 109 -4.66 8.71 -9.05
C ASN A 109 -4.39 8.81 -7.53
N TYR A 110 -3.23 9.32 -7.17
CA TYR A 110 -2.98 9.72 -5.78
C TYR A 110 -3.76 11.00 -5.51
N THR A 111 -4.99 10.88 -5.00
CA THR A 111 -5.69 12.01 -4.40
C THR A 111 -5.32 12.01 -2.93
N VAL A 112 -4.62 13.05 -2.47
CA VAL A 112 -4.49 13.33 -1.04
C VAL A 112 -5.90 13.63 -0.53
N ASN A 113 -6.61 12.60 -0.08
CA ASN A 113 -7.75 12.78 0.78
C ASN A 113 -7.21 13.20 2.14
N THR A 114 -7.01 14.51 2.32
CA THR A 114 -6.93 15.09 3.66
C THR A 114 -8.23 14.70 4.36
N SER A 115 -8.13 13.66 5.17
CA SER A 115 -9.24 12.92 5.77
C SER A 115 -9.86 13.72 6.93
N ALA A 116 -10.29 14.94 6.66
CA ALA A 116 -11.11 15.74 7.57
C ALA A 116 -12.56 15.20 7.70
N LYS A 117 -12.93 14.13 6.96
CA LYS A 117 -14.33 13.64 6.90
C LYS A 117 -14.59 12.19 7.31
N LYS A 118 -13.58 11.39 7.67
CA LYS A 118 -13.81 9.97 8.07
C LYS A 118 -13.12 9.50 9.35
N TYR A 119 -12.37 10.37 10.03
CA TYR A 119 -11.77 10.11 11.35
C TYR A 119 -12.72 10.39 12.54
N ASN A 120 -14.03 10.52 12.32
CA ASN A 120 -14.99 10.82 13.38
C ASN A 120 -15.62 9.59 14.06
N ASN A 121 -15.37 8.36 13.59
CA ASN A 121 -16.13 7.19 14.04
C ASN A 121 -15.28 6.03 14.62
N PHE A 122 -14.18 6.29 15.31
CA PHE A 122 -13.56 5.27 16.18
C PHE A 122 -13.17 5.88 17.53
N GLN A 123 -13.97 5.50 18.54
CA GLN A 123 -13.82 5.82 19.95
C GLN A 123 -12.54 5.18 20.51
N ASN A 124 -11.41 5.89 20.44
CA ASN A 124 -10.19 5.69 21.24
C ASN A 124 -9.33 6.97 21.15
N ARG A 125 -9.83 8.07 21.72
CA ARG A 125 -9.37 9.45 21.50
C ARG A 125 -8.73 10.13 22.72
N GLU A 126 -7.71 9.52 23.33
CA GLU A 126 -6.85 10.30 24.25
C GLU A 126 -5.35 10.21 23.93
N PHE A 127 -4.86 9.08 23.42
CA PHE A 127 -3.41 8.95 23.17
C PHE A 127 -2.97 9.40 21.76
N ASN A 128 -3.74 9.07 20.70
CA ASN A 128 -3.37 9.37 19.32
C ASN A 128 -3.66 10.83 18.88
N GLN A 129 -4.57 11.55 19.54
CA GLN A 129 -4.84 12.96 19.21
C GLN A 129 -3.66 13.86 19.58
N ASN A 130 -3.02 13.64 20.73
CA ASN A 130 -1.90 14.45 21.18
C ASN A 130 -0.70 14.37 20.23
N VAL A 131 -0.42 13.19 19.67
CA VAL A 131 0.67 13.00 18.70
C VAL A 131 0.33 13.68 17.37
N HIS A 132 -0.91 13.53 16.89
CA HIS A 132 -1.35 14.19 15.65
C HIS A 132 -1.34 15.71 15.75
N ASP A 133 -1.83 16.25 16.86
CA ASP A 133 -1.90 17.70 17.08
C ASP A 133 -0.49 18.29 17.23
N SER A 134 0.43 17.59 17.92
CA SER A 134 1.84 17.98 18.00
C SER A 134 2.51 18.02 16.63
N LEU A 135 2.28 17.02 15.78
CA LEU A 135 2.86 16.96 14.43
C LEU A 135 2.28 18.06 13.50
N ILE A 136 0.98 18.35 13.61
CA ILE A 136 0.34 19.42 12.82
C ILE A 136 0.89 20.79 13.23
N LEU A 137 1.07 21.02 14.53
CA LEU A 137 1.66 22.25 15.05
C LEU A 137 3.10 22.43 14.55
N GLU A 138 3.87 21.35 14.53
CA GLU A 138 5.25 21.37 14.06
C GLU A 138 5.33 21.70 12.55
N ILE A 139 4.52 21.04 11.72
CA ILE A 139 4.41 21.33 10.27
C ILE A 139 4.01 22.79 10.03
N ASN A 140 3.08 23.33 10.79
CA ASN A 140 2.64 24.73 10.64
C ASN A 140 3.74 25.71 11.04
N SER A 141 4.50 25.40 12.09
CA SER A 141 5.66 26.20 12.50
C SER A 141 6.75 26.22 11.42
N LEU A 142 7.02 25.06 10.79
CA LEU A 142 8.01 24.92 9.73
C LEU A 142 7.61 25.68 8.48
N LYS A 143 6.34 25.60 8.07
CA LYS A 143 5.79 26.39 6.95
C LYS A 143 5.94 27.89 7.18
N LYS A 144 5.67 28.36 8.39
CA LYS A 144 5.81 29.79 8.75
C LYS A 144 7.27 30.24 8.69
N SER A 145 8.19 29.39 9.14
CA SER A 145 9.63 29.65 9.04
C SER A 145 10.12 29.68 7.60
N LEU A 146 9.69 28.73 6.76
CA LEU A 146 10.01 28.70 5.32
C LEU A 146 9.53 29.98 4.62
N TYR A 147 8.27 30.37 4.86
CA TYR A 147 7.71 31.59 4.28
C TYR A 147 8.52 32.84 4.65
N ARG A 148 8.93 32.96 5.93
CA ARG A 148 9.79 34.07 6.38
C ARG A 148 11.15 34.08 5.69
N ILE A 149 11.73 32.91 5.43
CA ILE A 149 13.00 32.79 4.70
C ILE A 149 12.83 33.24 3.25
N GLU A 150 11.77 32.78 2.58
CA GLU A 150 11.45 33.21 1.21
C GLU A 150 11.25 34.72 1.10
N GLN A 151 10.56 35.34 2.06
CA GLN A 151 10.38 36.80 2.10
C GLN A 151 11.72 37.53 2.29
N LYS A 152 12.61 37.03 3.16
CA LYS A 152 13.95 37.62 3.34
C LYS A 152 14.82 37.48 2.09
N LEU A 153 14.76 36.34 1.39
CA LEU A 153 15.48 36.13 0.13
C LEU A 153 14.99 37.07 -0.97
N ASN A 154 13.68 37.32 -1.05
CA ASN A 154 13.12 38.26 -2.02
C ASN A 154 13.45 39.73 -1.74
N GLN A 155 13.88 40.08 -0.52
CA GLN A 155 14.32 41.43 -0.15
C GLN A 155 15.82 41.66 -0.35
N LEU A 156 16.58 40.63 -0.74
CA LEU A 156 18.03 40.68 -0.99
C LEU A 156 18.38 40.87 -2.48
N HIS A 157 17.37 41.02 -3.35
CA HIS A 157 17.50 41.43 -4.75
C HIS A 157 16.81 42.79 -4.94
#